data_AF-A0A7Z0X080-F1
#
_entry.id   AF-A0A7Z0X080-F1
#
_cell.length_a   1.000
_cell.length_b   1.000
_cell.length_c   1.000
_cell.angle_alpha   90.00
_cell.angle_beta   90.00
_cell.angle_gamma   90.00
#
_symmetry.space_group_name_H-M   'P 1'
#
loop_
_entity.id
_entity.type
_entity.pdbx_description
1 polymer ?
#
loop_
_entity_poly.entity_id
_entity_poly.type
_entity_poly.pdbx_seq_one_letter_code
_entity_poly.pdbx_strand_id
1 'polypeptide(L)'
;MDIISKLERQNVKVTEIPKWGSYLRKTWENRFAASMELPERDTILVSHFLWHLFSYEMKPCFTGGQADQAFNEQPKRDCFLFYQHTDDAYIFEHVGKLTASDLTAEEDAYITDKDMTWTYVVTHESAYGPYFCFTFRST
;
A
#
# COMPACT_ATOMS: atom_id res chain seq x y z
N MET A 1 -20.18 -3.32 0.53
CA MET A 1 -19.98 -3.38 -0.93
C MET A 1 -18.50 -3.49 -1.13
N ASP A 2 -18.05 -4.50 -1.86
CA ASP A 2 -16.63 -4.75 -2.09
C ASP A 2 -15.99 -3.59 -2.91
N ILE A 3 -14.70 -3.35 -2.69
CA ILE A 3 -13.92 -2.31 -3.36
C ILE A 3 -13.91 -2.47 -4.87
N ILE A 4 -13.80 -3.69 -5.38
CA ILE A 4 -13.73 -3.96 -6.82
C ILE A 4 -15.00 -3.40 -7.49
N SER A 5 -16.16 -3.76 -6.93
CA SER A 5 -17.46 -3.26 -7.37
C SER A 5 -17.57 -1.73 -7.29
N LYS A 6 -16.90 -1.09 -6.32
CA LYS A 6 -16.87 0.38 -6.17
C LYS A 6 -16.08 1.04 -7.28
N LEU A 7 -14.90 0.53 -7.56
CA LEU A 7 -13.97 1.06 -8.55
C LEU A 7 -14.49 0.87 -9.97
N GLU A 8 -15.09 -0.26 -10.29
CA GLU A 8 -15.70 -0.50 -11.60
C GLU A 8 -16.80 0.53 -11.92
N ARG A 9 -17.62 0.92 -10.94
CA ARG A 9 -18.62 2.00 -11.10
C ARG A 9 -18.02 3.37 -11.33
N GLN A 10 -16.78 3.58 -10.90
CA GLN A 10 -15.99 4.78 -11.16
C GLN A 10 -15.25 4.72 -12.50
N ASN A 11 -15.53 3.70 -13.34
CA ASN A 11 -14.87 3.46 -14.63
C ASN A 11 -13.37 3.12 -14.49
N VAL A 12 -12.95 2.65 -13.31
CA VAL A 12 -11.63 2.06 -13.11
C VAL A 12 -11.67 0.65 -13.67
N LYS A 13 -10.70 0.31 -14.53
CA LYS A 13 -10.55 -1.06 -14.98
C LYS A 13 -9.81 -1.84 -13.91
N VAL A 14 -10.42 -2.90 -13.43
CA VAL A 14 -9.84 -3.79 -12.44
C VAL A 14 -9.46 -5.11 -13.11
N THR A 15 -8.25 -5.60 -12.84
CA THR A 15 -7.77 -6.89 -13.33
C THR A 15 -7.15 -7.66 -12.18
N GLU A 16 -7.74 -8.79 -11.83
CA GLU A 16 -7.15 -9.72 -10.87
C GLU A 16 -5.88 -10.35 -11.46
N ILE A 17 -4.82 -10.41 -10.66
CA ILE A 17 -3.54 -11.06 -10.97
C ILE A 17 -3.28 -12.13 -9.90
N PRO A 18 -3.97 -13.28 -9.97
CA PRO A 18 -3.94 -14.28 -8.91
C PRO A 18 -2.52 -14.81 -8.69
N LYS A 19 -2.20 -15.13 -7.43
CA LYS A 19 -0.89 -15.65 -6.97
C LYS A 19 0.25 -14.63 -6.97
N TRP A 20 -0.02 -13.36 -7.26
CA TRP A 20 1.00 -12.31 -7.22
C TRP A 20 1.20 -11.72 -5.82
N GLY A 21 0.32 -11.96 -4.85
CA GLY A 21 0.42 -11.33 -3.52
C GLY A 21 1.79 -11.55 -2.87
N SER A 22 2.29 -12.80 -2.80
CA SER A 22 3.63 -13.09 -2.27
C SER A 22 4.76 -12.37 -3.01
N TYR A 23 4.70 -12.33 -4.35
CA TYR A 23 5.66 -11.61 -5.17
C TYR A 23 5.63 -10.09 -4.90
N LEU A 24 4.44 -9.51 -4.82
CA LEU A 24 4.26 -8.07 -4.56
C LEU A 24 4.72 -7.70 -3.15
N ARG A 25 4.39 -8.51 -2.13
CA ARG A 25 4.91 -8.31 -0.76
C ARG A 25 6.42 -8.32 -0.72
N LYS A 26 7.07 -9.28 -1.38
CA LYS A 26 8.54 -9.34 -1.41
C LYS A 26 9.16 -8.17 -2.17
N THR A 27 8.54 -7.78 -3.28
CA THR A 27 8.99 -6.62 -4.07
C THR A 27 8.86 -5.33 -3.27
N TRP A 28 7.74 -5.16 -2.56
CA TRP A 28 7.50 -4.04 -1.66
C TRP A 28 8.55 -3.99 -0.55
N GLU A 29 8.80 -5.10 0.14
CA GLU A 29 9.80 -5.20 1.20
C GLU A 29 11.20 -4.77 0.68
N ASN A 30 11.59 -5.28 -0.49
CA ASN A 30 12.85 -4.95 -1.13
C ASN A 30 12.96 -3.47 -1.56
N ARG A 31 11.85 -2.77 -1.76
CA ARG A 31 11.82 -1.35 -2.14
C ARG A 31 11.83 -0.44 -0.92
N PHE A 32 10.91 -0.67 0.02
CA PHE A 32 10.69 0.25 1.14
C PHE A 32 11.65 0.00 2.29
N ALA A 33 12.03 -1.26 2.57
CA ALA A 33 12.96 -1.63 3.62
C ALA A 33 14.42 -1.82 3.13
N ALA A 34 14.74 -1.38 1.90
CA ALA A 34 16.03 -1.64 1.25
C ALA A 34 17.27 -1.26 2.09
N SER A 35 17.18 -0.20 2.89
CA SER A 35 18.26 0.29 3.75
C SER A 35 18.38 -0.42 5.10
N MET A 36 17.43 -1.29 5.46
CA MET A 36 17.45 -2.04 6.71
C MET A 36 18.11 -3.40 6.53
N GLU A 37 18.93 -3.79 7.50
CA GLU A 37 19.52 -5.14 7.55
C GLU A 37 18.46 -6.19 7.94
N LEU A 38 18.64 -7.45 7.53
CA LEU A 38 17.68 -8.54 7.81
C LEU A 38 17.36 -8.69 9.32
N PRO A 39 18.35 -8.65 10.25
CA PRO A 39 18.05 -8.76 11.68
C PRO A 39 17.16 -7.63 12.22
N GLU A 40 17.27 -6.42 11.66
CA GLU A 40 16.41 -5.29 12.04
C GLU A 40 14.98 -5.53 11.57
N ARG A 41 14.80 -6.09 10.36
CA ARG A 41 13.48 -6.44 9.81
C ARG A 41 12.79 -7.54 10.61
N ASP A 42 13.55 -8.56 11.02
CA ASP A 42 13.05 -9.68 11.82
C ASP A 42 12.64 -9.20 13.22
N THR A 43 13.39 -8.26 13.81
CA THR A 43 13.10 -7.70 15.14
C THR A 43 11.74 -7.03 15.20
N ILE A 44 11.36 -6.29 14.15
CA ILE A 44 10.05 -5.63 14.07
C ILE A 44 8.99 -6.50 13.37
N LEU A 45 9.30 -7.77 13.04
CA LEU A 45 8.38 -8.69 12.39
C LEU A 45 7.77 -8.14 11.08
N VAL A 46 8.58 -7.47 10.22
CA VAL A 46 8.11 -6.93 8.92
C VAL A 46 7.44 -8.01 8.07
N SER A 47 7.92 -9.25 8.16
CA SER A 47 7.35 -10.40 7.45
C SER A 47 5.93 -10.77 7.92
N HIS A 48 5.55 -10.42 9.15
CA HIS A 48 4.20 -10.62 9.67
C HIS A 48 3.26 -9.51 9.20
N PHE A 49 3.71 -8.25 9.30
CA PHE A 49 2.98 -7.07 8.82
C PHE A 49 3.96 -6.08 8.20
N LEU A 50 3.87 -5.84 6.88
CA LEU A 50 4.78 -4.92 6.20
C LEU A 50 4.65 -3.48 6.73
N TRP A 51 3.44 -3.10 7.20
CA TRP A 51 3.21 -1.80 7.81
C TRP A 51 3.94 -1.57 9.14
N HIS A 52 4.54 -2.61 9.75
CA HIS A 52 5.44 -2.44 10.90
C HIS A 52 6.65 -1.56 10.59
N LEU A 53 7.07 -1.50 9.32
CA LEU A 53 8.09 -0.54 8.87
C LEU A 53 7.77 0.90 9.30
N PHE A 54 6.49 1.25 9.35
CA PHE A 54 6.01 2.59 9.67
C PHE A 54 5.62 2.74 11.14
N SER A 55 4.95 1.75 11.74
CA SER A 55 4.54 1.84 13.14
C SER A 55 5.72 1.82 14.12
N TYR A 56 6.84 1.21 13.74
CA TYR A 56 8.11 1.26 14.46
C TYR A 56 9.01 2.43 14.03
N GLU A 57 8.50 3.36 13.22
CA GLU A 57 9.20 4.58 12.77
C GLU A 57 10.51 4.32 12.00
N MET A 58 10.71 3.10 11.47
CA MET A 58 11.93 2.71 10.77
C MET A 58 12.08 3.40 9.41
N LYS A 59 10.99 3.92 8.84
CA LYS A 59 10.99 4.75 7.63
C LYS A 59 10.10 5.99 7.82
N PRO A 60 10.62 7.20 7.51
CA PRO A 60 9.79 8.41 7.50
C PRO A 60 8.61 8.27 6.53
N CYS A 61 7.41 8.59 7.01
CA CYS A 61 6.17 8.52 6.26
C CYS A 61 5.16 9.52 6.82
N PHE A 62 4.09 9.75 6.05
CA PHE A 62 2.90 10.42 6.55
C PHE A 62 1.99 9.40 7.22
N THR A 63 1.24 9.83 8.23
CA THR A 63 0.35 8.98 9.03
C THR A 63 -1.05 9.59 9.13
N GLY A 64 -2.07 8.74 9.29
CA GLY A 64 -3.45 9.17 9.50
C GLY A 64 -3.98 10.10 8.40
N GLY A 65 -4.63 11.20 8.78
CA GLY A 65 -5.15 12.17 7.82
C GLY A 65 -4.10 12.82 6.90
N GLN A 66 -2.83 12.87 7.31
CA GLN A 66 -1.75 13.35 6.44
C GLN A 66 -1.43 12.31 5.35
N ALA A 67 -1.52 11.01 5.69
CA ALA A 67 -1.39 9.94 4.70
C ALA A 67 -2.55 9.98 3.71
N ASP A 68 -3.78 10.18 4.18
CA ASP A 68 -4.97 10.32 3.33
C ASP A 68 -4.80 11.48 2.33
N GLN A 69 -4.38 12.64 2.84
CA GLN A 69 -4.16 13.81 2.01
C GLN A 69 -3.07 13.55 0.96
N ALA A 70 -1.91 13.04 1.39
CA ALA A 70 -0.81 12.74 0.48
C ALA A 70 -1.21 11.72 -0.59
N PHE A 71 -1.96 10.68 -0.22
CA PHE A 71 -2.47 9.69 -1.16
C PHE A 71 -3.46 10.31 -2.16
N ASN A 72 -4.39 11.15 -1.70
CA ASN A 72 -5.38 11.80 -2.57
C ASN A 72 -4.70 12.74 -3.59
N GLU A 73 -3.70 13.51 -3.16
CA GLU A 73 -2.96 14.46 -3.99
C GLU A 73 -1.94 13.78 -4.92
N GLN A 74 -1.46 12.59 -4.58
CA GLN A 74 -0.50 11.84 -5.39
C GLN A 74 -1.05 11.60 -6.81
N PRO A 75 -0.32 11.98 -7.87
CA PRO A 75 -0.67 11.58 -9.24
C PRO A 75 -0.67 10.05 -9.38
N LYS A 76 -1.81 9.50 -9.78
CA LYS A 76 -2.04 8.06 -9.94
C LYS A 76 -2.56 7.78 -11.35
N ARG A 77 -2.00 6.75 -11.98
CA ARG A 77 -2.46 6.28 -13.29
C ARG A 77 -2.89 4.83 -13.21
N ASP A 78 -1.94 3.96 -12.92
CA ASP A 78 -2.17 2.54 -12.71
C ASP A 78 -1.51 2.13 -11.39
N CYS A 79 -2.22 1.34 -10.59
CA CYS A 79 -1.77 0.89 -9.28
C CYS A 79 -1.88 -0.61 -9.11
N PHE A 80 -1.07 -1.16 -8.22
CA PHE A 80 -1.31 -2.46 -7.61
C PHE A 80 -2.09 -2.29 -6.31
N LEU A 81 -2.99 -3.22 -6.04
CA LEU A 81 -3.54 -3.51 -4.72
C LEU A 81 -3.17 -4.95 -4.35
N PHE A 82 -2.65 -5.15 -3.15
CA PHE A 82 -2.39 -6.48 -2.60
C PHE A 82 -2.52 -6.46 -1.07
N TYR A 83 -2.61 -7.65 -0.47
CA TYR A 83 -2.88 -7.79 0.96
C TYR A 83 -1.75 -8.50 1.70
N GLN A 84 -1.68 -8.33 3.02
CA GLN A 84 -0.66 -8.96 3.85
C GLN A 84 -0.74 -10.50 3.84
N HIS A 85 -1.95 -11.05 3.96
CA HIS A 85 -2.15 -12.47 4.28
C HIS A 85 -2.84 -13.30 3.19
N THR A 86 -3.16 -12.69 2.04
CA THR A 86 -3.73 -13.43 0.89
C THR A 86 -2.85 -13.24 -0.33
N ASP A 87 -2.96 -14.16 -1.29
CA ASP A 87 -2.27 -14.03 -2.57
C ASP A 87 -3.09 -13.26 -3.62
N ASP A 88 -4.22 -12.70 -3.19
CA ASP A 88 -5.09 -11.85 -3.99
C ASP A 88 -4.35 -10.55 -4.28
N ALA A 89 -4.36 -10.19 -5.55
CA ALA A 89 -3.73 -8.99 -6.04
C ALA A 89 -4.47 -8.49 -7.27
N TYR A 90 -4.48 -7.17 -7.42
CA TYR A 90 -5.25 -6.49 -8.46
C TYR A 90 -4.41 -5.41 -9.11
N ILE A 91 -4.61 -5.23 -10.40
CA ILE A 91 -4.19 -4.04 -11.13
C ILE A 91 -5.41 -3.16 -11.28
N PHE A 92 -5.27 -1.91 -10.85
CA PHE A 92 -6.24 -0.87 -11.12
C PHE A 92 -5.69 0.06 -12.19
N GLU A 93 -6.38 0.19 -13.32
CA GLU A 93 -6.00 1.08 -14.41
C GLU A 93 -6.96 2.27 -14.48
N HIS A 94 -6.43 3.45 -14.84
CA HIS A 94 -7.16 4.71 -14.90
C HIS A 94 -7.66 5.23 -13.53
N VAL A 95 -6.87 5.02 -12.47
CA VAL A 95 -7.20 5.38 -11.08
C VAL A 95 -6.94 6.84 -10.69
N GLY A 96 -7.02 7.77 -11.64
CA GLY A 96 -6.81 9.20 -11.37
C GLY A 96 -7.79 9.79 -10.34
N LYS A 97 -8.91 9.10 -10.06
CA LYS A 97 -9.95 9.50 -9.11
C LYS A 97 -9.97 8.66 -7.83
N LEU A 98 -9.09 7.68 -7.68
CA LEU A 98 -9.04 6.84 -6.49
C LEU A 98 -8.63 7.70 -5.28
N THR A 99 -9.40 7.60 -4.19
CA THR A 99 -9.16 8.33 -2.95
C THR A 99 -9.05 7.39 -1.75
N ALA A 100 -8.51 7.88 -0.64
CA ALA A 100 -8.46 7.15 0.63
C ALA A 100 -9.87 6.72 1.09
N SER A 101 -10.90 7.53 0.80
CA SER A 101 -12.30 7.21 1.12
C SER A 101 -12.85 6.00 0.35
N ASP A 102 -12.17 5.58 -0.72
CA ASP A 102 -12.48 4.36 -1.46
C ASP A 102 -11.95 3.09 -0.81
N LEU A 103 -11.02 3.24 0.14
CA LEU A 103 -10.27 2.15 0.75
C LEU A 103 -10.63 1.91 2.22
N THR A 104 -11.62 2.61 2.78
CA THR A 104 -11.93 2.58 4.23
C THR A 104 -12.45 1.24 4.75
N ALA A 105 -12.86 0.33 3.86
CA ALA A 105 -13.32 -1.01 4.20
C ALA A 105 -12.23 -2.08 4.02
N GLU A 106 -11.06 -1.69 3.51
CA GLU A 106 -9.92 -2.58 3.32
C GLU A 106 -9.13 -2.70 4.62
N GLU A 107 -8.46 -3.83 4.79
CA GLU A 107 -7.65 -4.13 5.96
C GLU A 107 -6.36 -4.82 5.52
N ASP A 108 -5.23 -4.44 6.13
CA ASP A 108 -3.89 -4.93 5.77
C ASP A 108 -3.61 -4.88 4.26
N ALA A 109 -4.01 -3.78 3.65
CA ALA A 109 -4.01 -3.55 2.21
C ALA A 109 -2.92 -2.54 1.81
N TYR A 110 -2.26 -2.82 0.68
CA TYR A 110 -1.14 -2.04 0.18
C TYR A 110 -1.43 -1.60 -1.24
N ILE A 111 -1.38 -0.29 -1.46
CA ILE A 111 -1.61 0.33 -2.76
C ILE A 111 -0.31 0.98 -3.19
N THR A 112 0.17 0.67 -4.40
CA THR A 112 1.41 1.23 -4.96
C THR A 112 1.23 1.56 -6.42
N ASP A 113 2.06 2.44 -6.98
CA ASP A 113 2.25 2.47 -8.44
C ASP A 113 3.01 1.23 -8.94
N LYS A 114 3.01 1.03 -10.25
CA LYS A 114 3.65 -0.15 -10.89
C LYS A 114 5.14 -0.30 -10.58
N ASP A 115 5.83 0.82 -10.33
CA ASP A 115 7.27 0.84 -10.04
C ASP A 115 7.57 0.85 -8.53
N MET A 116 6.53 0.87 -7.68
CA MET A 116 6.63 1.01 -6.23
C MET A 116 7.52 2.20 -5.83
N THR A 117 7.26 3.36 -6.42
CA THR A 117 7.86 4.66 -6.05
C THR A 117 7.14 5.31 -4.87
N TRP A 118 5.90 4.92 -4.61
CA TRP A 118 5.16 5.26 -3.40
C TRP A 118 4.26 4.10 -2.95
N THR A 119 3.85 4.14 -1.68
CA THR A 119 2.88 3.21 -1.11
C THR A 119 1.90 3.96 -0.22
N TYR A 120 0.64 3.57 -0.31
CA TYR A 120 -0.40 3.86 0.67
C TYR A 120 -0.81 2.55 1.34
N VAL A 121 -0.92 2.57 2.67
CA VAL A 121 -1.16 1.35 3.45
C VAL A 121 -2.33 1.54 4.39
N VAL A 122 -3.29 0.64 4.27
CA VAL A 122 -4.47 0.57 5.13
C VAL A 122 -4.24 -0.56 6.13
N THR A 123 -4.28 -0.21 7.41
CA THR A 123 -4.11 -1.17 8.51
C THR A 123 -5.47 -1.67 8.98
N HIS A 124 -5.53 -2.89 9.49
CA HIS A 124 -6.74 -3.40 10.16
C HIS A 124 -7.00 -2.66 11.48
N GLU A 125 -5.96 -2.09 12.10
CA GLU A 125 -6.07 -1.27 13.30
C GLU A 125 -6.04 0.22 12.94
N SER A 126 -7.18 0.90 13.09
CA SER A 126 -7.30 2.34 12.77
C SER A 126 -6.40 3.26 13.61
N ALA A 127 -5.90 2.78 14.75
CA ALA A 127 -4.96 3.52 15.58
C ALA A 127 -3.52 3.53 15.01
N TYR A 128 -3.20 2.61 14.09
CA TYR A 128 -1.87 2.41 13.53
C TYR A 128 -1.82 2.72 12.04
N GLY A 129 -2.64 3.64 11.55
CA GLY A 129 -2.65 3.97 10.14
C GLY A 129 -3.78 4.90 9.76
N PRO A 130 -3.98 5.16 8.47
CA PRO A 130 -3.16 4.68 7.34
C PRO A 130 -1.76 5.31 7.28
N TYR A 131 -0.92 4.79 6.38
CA TYR A 131 0.41 5.32 6.09
C TYR A 131 0.57 5.69 4.61
N PHE A 132 1.33 6.74 4.32
CA PHE A 132 1.78 7.06 2.96
C PHE A 132 3.28 7.33 2.94
N CYS A 133 4.01 6.70 2.04
CA CYS A 133 5.46 6.81 1.97
C CYS A 133 5.97 6.80 0.53
N PHE A 134 6.94 7.66 0.24
CA PHE A 134 7.75 7.58 -0.98
C PHE A 134 8.94 6.65 -0.77
N THR A 135 9.30 5.90 -1.82
CA THR A 135 10.45 4.98 -1.80
C THR A 135 11.76 5.74 -1.68
N PHE A 136 11.87 6.90 -2.34
CA PHE A 136 13.00 7.83 -2.27
C PHE A 136 12.54 9.16 -1.70
N ARG A 137 13.40 9.85 -0.95
CA ARG A 137 13.11 11.22 -0.51
C ARG A 137 13.05 12.11 -1.75
N SER A 138 11.87 12.64 -2.07
CA SER A 138 11.77 13.89 -2.82
C SER A 138 12.38 14.97 -1.93
N THR A 139 13.63 15.31 -2.19
CA THR A 139 14.33 16.47 -1.60
C THR A 139 13.70 17.76 -2.09
#